data_AF-A0A2N2YK91-F1
#
_entry.id   AF-A0A2N2YK91-F1
#
_cell.length_a   1.000
_cell.length_b   1.000
_cell.length_c   1.000
_cell.angle_alpha   90.00
_cell.angle_beta   90.00
_cell.angle_gamma   90.00
#
_symmetry.space_group_name_H-M   'P 1'
#
loop_
_entity.id
_entity.type
_entity.pdbx_description
1 polymer ?
#
loop_
_entity_poly.entity_id
_entity_poly.type
_entity_poly.pdbx_seq_one_letter_code
_entity_poly.pdbx_strand_id
1 'polypeptide(L)'
;MCGTCGCGEDDHISYTKPGAPHQHETEDHHHDHEHGHSHTHDQTGDHHHVHRNEIRLEIDILSKNNLTAQRNRGYFEALNILALNLVSSPGSGKTSLLERTIKEQKLIHQFYIIEGDQQTSNDADRIDAAGAPVIQINTGNGCHLDAKMIHVATKKLEVAKDSILFIENVGNLVCPSLFDLGEAKRVVIISTTEGDDKPVKYPTMFQSAQLCIINKTDLLPYVDFSMKKCRELASRVNHHLEFIELSVKTGEGMDQWYDWLNKQSAM
;
A
#
# COMPACT_ATOMS: atom_id res chain seq x y z
N MET A 1 -21.85 14.66 1.81
CA MET A 1 -21.13 13.42 1.47
C MET A 1 -20.17 13.76 0.33
N CYS A 2 -18.87 13.78 0.59
CA CYS A 2 -17.86 13.99 -0.46
C CYS A 2 -17.73 12.69 -1.25
N GLY A 3 -18.14 12.69 -2.52
CA GLY A 3 -18.11 11.52 -3.40
C GLY A 3 -16.72 11.16 -3.94
N THR A 4 -15.66 11.83 -3.48
CA THR A 4 -14.32 11.75 -4.10
C THR A 4 -13.28 11.06 -3.23
N CYS A 5 -13.47 10.97 -1.90
CA CYS A 5 -12.43 10.45 -0.99
C CYS A 5 -12.82 9.24 -0.14
N GLY A 6 -14.04 8.70 -0.25
CA GLY A 6 -14.45 7.60 0.63
C GLY A 6 -14.41 7.99 2.12
N CYS A 7 -14.52 9.28 2.42
CA CYS A 7 -14.53 9.80 3.78
C CYS A 7 -15.91 9.52 4.41
N GLY A 8 -16.14 8.28 4.82
CA GLY A 8 -17.27 7.81 5.59
C GLY A 8 -16.77 6.82 6.63
N GLU A 9 -16.75 7.28 7.89
CA GLU A 9 -16.62 6.54 9.15
C GLU A 9 -15.39 5.59 9.30
N ASP A 10 -14.57 5.86 10.31
CA ASP A 10 -13.48 4.97 10.79
C ASP A 10 -14.01 3.56 11.20
N ASP A 11 -15.34 3.34 11.22
CA ASP A 11 -16.07 2.15 11.67
C ASP A 11 -15.89 0.90 10.79
N HIS A 12 -15.13 0.97 9.71
CA HIS A 12 -14.89 -0.15 8.80
C HIS A 12 -13.42 -0.57 8.67
N ILE A 13 -12.48 0.10 9.34
CA ILE A 13 -11.08 -0.31 9.33
C ILE A 13 -10.83 -1.34 10.43
N SER A 14 -10.47 -2.57 10.05
CA SER A 14 -10.15 -3.63 11.02
C SER A 14 -8.71 -4.08 10.91
N TYR A 15 -8.15 -4.51 12.05
CA TYR A 15 -6.78 -4.99 12.17
C TYR A 15 -6.82 -6.42 12.73
N THR A 16 -6.36 -7.40 11.97
CA THR A 16 -6.49 -8.81 12.35
C THR A 16 -5.14 -9.52 12.19
N LYS A 17 -4.70 -10.26 13.21
CA LYS A 17 -3.61 -11.23 13.07
C LYS A 17 -4.23 -12.57 12.66
N PRO A 18 -3.71 -13.28 11.65
CA PRO A 18 -4.18 -14.62 11.33
C PRO A 18 -4.19 -15.52 12.57
N GLY A 19 -5.27 -16.30 12.73
CA GLY A 19 -5.48 -17.17 13.89
C GLY A 19 -5.94 -16.50 15.19
N ALA A 20 -6.07 -15.18 15.27
CA ALA A 20 -6.67 -14.51 16.42
C ALA A 20 -8.22 -14.55 16.33
N PRO A 21 -8.95 -14.79 17.44
CA PRO A 21 -10.42 -14.75 17.43
C PRO A 21 -10.92 -13.33 17.12
N HIS A 22 -11.88 -13.21 16.20
CA HIS A 22 -12.54 -11.95 15.88
C HIS A 22 -13.28 -11.41 17.12
N GLN A 23 -12.74 -10.37 17.75
CA GLN A 23 -13.48 -9.61 18.76
C GLN A 23 -14.28 -8.53 18.03
N HIS A 24 -15.58 -8.79 17.86
CA HIS A 24 -16.55 -7.74 17.56
C HIS A 24 -16.95 -7.10 18.89
N GLU A 25 -16.43 -5.91 19.18
CA GLU A 25 -17.07 -5.02 20.15
C GLU A 25 -18.24 -4.34 19.42
N THR A 26 -19.44 -4.87 19.61
CA THR A 26 -20.68 -4.21 19.20
C THR A 26 -21.07 -3.23 20.31
N GLU A 27 -20.81 -1.94 20.10
CA GLU A 27 -21.52 -0.90 20.87
C GLU A 27 -22.93 -0.75 20.31
N ASP A 28 -23.90 -1.31 21.02
CA ASP A 28 -25.33 -1.10 20.77
C ASP A 28 -25.73 0.34 21.12
N HIS A 29 -25.81 1.21 20.11
CA HIS A 29 -26.42 2.54 20.26
C HIS A 29 -27.87 2.50 19.77
N HIS A 30 -28.80 2.34 20.72
CA HIS A 30 -30.22 2.57 20.51
C HIS A 30 -30.51 4.07 20.41
N HIS A 31 -31.05 4.52 19.26
CA HIS A 31 -31.67 5.84 19.14
C HIS A 31 -33.12 5.70 18.66
N ASP A 32 -34.05 5.99 19.56
CA ASP A 32 -35.46 6.26 19.30
C ASP A 32 -35.61 7.72 18.83
N HIS A 33 -36.21 7.95 17.66
CA HIS A 33 -36.68 9.29 17.27
C HIS A 33 -38.03 9.23 16.55
N GLU A 34 -39.02 9.87 17.17
CA GLU A 34 -40.35 10.15 16.61
C GLU A 34 -40.29 11.18 15.48
N HIS A 35 -41.17 10.99 14.49
CA HIS A 35 -41.34 11.87 13.33
C HIS A 35 -42.18 13.12 13.64
N GLY A 36 -41.76 14.26 13.09
CA GLY A 36 -42.62 15.44 12.95
C GLY A 36 -41.98 16.55 12.13
N HIS A 37 -42.52 16.77 10.92
CA HIS A 37 -42.78 18.05 10.24
C HIS A 37 -42.32 18.13 8.78
N SER A 38 -43.31 18.42 7.93
CA SER A 38 -43.17 18.84 6.55
C SER A 38 -42.84 20.33 6.49
N HIS A 39 -42.01 20.73 5.52
CA HIS A 39 -42.16 22.02 4.84
C HIS A 39 -41.56 21.93 3.42
N THR A 40 -42.40 22.30 2.46
CA THR A 40 -42.06 22.65 1.08
C THR A 40 -41.56 24.09 1.03
N HIS A 41 -40.48 24.38 0.30
CA HIS A 41 -40.36 25.61 -0.48
C HIS A 41 -39.45 25.41 -1.70
N ASP A 42 -39.94 25.98 -2.78
CA ASP A 42 -39.43 25.96 -4.15
C ASP A 42 -38.54 27.20 -4.39
N GLN A 43 -37.70 27.10 -5.41
CA GLN A 43 -37.04 28.17 -6.19
C GLN A 43 -35.55 28.54 -5.93
N THR A 44 -34.75 28.07 -6.90
CA THR A 44 -33.82 28.80 -7.79
C THR A 44 -32.59 29.55 -7.22
N GLY A 45 -31.42 28.95 -7.50
CA GLY A 45 -30.30 29.62 -8.19
C GLY A 45 -29.30 30.42 -7.33
N ASP A 46 -28.21 29.77 -6.89
CA ASP A 46 -26.84 30.11 -7.31
C ASP A 46 -25.83 29.12 -6.68
N HIS A 47 -25.22 28.27 -7.50
CA HIS A 47 -24.24 27.27 -7.06
C HIS A 47 -22.82 27.75 -7.36
N HIS A 48 -22.19 28.47 -6.43
CA HIS A 48 -20.78 28.86 -6.58
C HIS A 48 -19.97 28.93 -5.25
N HIS A 49 -20.19 28.00 -4.32
CA HIS A 49 -19.39 27.92 -3.07
C HIS A 49 -18.79 26.55 -2.73
N VAL A 50 -18.97 25.51 -3.56
CA VAL A 50 -18.58 24.14 -3.20
C VAL A 50 -17.05 23.90 -3.30
N HIS A 51 -16.38 24.42 -4.32
CA HIS A 51 -14.98 24.06 -4.61
C HIS A 51 -13.93 24.53 -3.59
N ARG A 52 -14.16 25.60 -2.82
CA ARG A 52 -13.13 26.13 -1.89
C ARG A 52 -12.98 25.26 -0.64
N ASN A 53 -14.05 24.63 -0.19
CA ASN A 53 -14.04 23.84 1.05
C ASN A 53 -13.47 22.44 0.82
N GLU A 54 -13.73 21.84 -0.34
CA GLU A 54 -13.19 20.53 -0.72
C GLU A 54 -11.67 20.55 -0.82
N ILE A 55 -11.10 21.54 -1.54
CA ILE A 55 -9.65 21.69 -1.69
C ILE A 55 -8.96 21.90 -0.33
N ARG A 56 -9.58 22.67 0.58
CA ARG A 56 -9.04 22.89 1.93
C ARG A 56 -9.03 21.61 2.75
N LEU A 57 -10.11 20.84 2.71
CA LEU A 57 -10.21 19.58 3.42
C LEU A 57 -9.19 18.56 2.93
N GLU A 58 -9.00 18.43 1.61
CA GLU A 58 -7.99 17.54 1.02
C GLU A 58 -6.57 17.90 1.46
N ILE A 59 -6.22 19.19 1.45
CA ILE A 59 -4.92 19.69 1.92
C ILE A 59 -4.73 19.38 3.40
N ASP A 60 -5.76 19.54 4.23
CA ASP A 60 -5.69 19.27 5.66
C ASP A 60 -5.51 17.76 5.95
N ILE A 61 -6.19 16.89 5.21
CA ILE A 61 -6.05 15.43 5.33
C ILE A 61 -4.62 15.00 4.97
N LEU A 62 -4.12 15.43 3.82
CA LEU A 62 -2.76 15.08 3.37
C LEU A 62 -1.69 15.66 4.31
N SER A 63 -1.89 16.87 4.82
CA SER A 63 -0.99 17.49 5.80
C SER A 63 -0.95 16.72 7.12
N LYS A 64 -2.12 16.28 7.62
CA LYS A 64 -2.21 15.44 8.82
C LYS A 64 -1.57 14.06 8.61
N ASN A 65 -1.75 13.47 7.43
CA ASN A 65 -1.07 12.23 7.05
C ASN A 65 0.45 12.43 7.08
N ASN A 66 0.98 13.48 6.44
CA ASN A 66 2.41 13.75 6.36
C ASN A 66 3.07 13.96 7.73
N LEU A 67 2.38 14.62 8.66
CA LEU A 67 2.85 14.73 10.05
C LEU A 67 2.95 13.36 10.73
N THR A 68 2.01 12.46 10.47
CA THR A 68 2.03 11.10 11.01
C THR A 68 3.12 10.25 10.33
N ALA A 69 3.29 10.39 9.03
CA ALA A 69 4.33 9.72 8.25
C ALA A 69 5.74 10.10 8.74
N GLN A 70 5.98 11.39 9.03
CA GLN A 70 7.24 11.84 9.63
C GLN A 70 7.51 11.20 10.99
N ARG A 71 6.48 11.00 11.82
CA ARG A 71 6.61 10.30 13.10
C ARG A 71 6.92 8.82 12.92
N ASN A 72 6.25 8.15 11.97
CA ASN A 72 6.54 6.76 11.63
C ASN A 72 7.98 6.60 11.16
N ARG A 73 8.43 7.47 10.25
CA ARG A 73 9.81 7.48 9.74
C ARG A 73 10.82 7.62 10.88
N GLY A 74 10.66 8.62 11.75
CA GLY A 74 11.54 8.79 12.91
C GLY A 74 11.53 7.60 13.87
N TYR A 75 10.39 6.92 14.04
CA TYR A 75 10.28 5.69 14.82
C TYR A 75 11.04 4.53 14.17
N PHE A 76 10.86 4.33 12.86
CA PHE A 76 11.56 3.28 12.11
C PHE A 76 13.07 3.50 12.10
N GLU A 77 13.53 4.73 11.84
CA GLU A 77 14.95 5.10 11.88
C GLU A 77 15.55 4.88 13.28
N ALA A 78 14.85 5.29 14.35
CA ALA A 78 15.33 5.14 15.72
C ALA A 78 15.47 3.67 16.16
N LEU A 79 14.68 2.76 15.59
CA LEU A 79 14.72 1.32 15.88
C LEU A 79 15.45 0.51 14.81
N ASN A 80 16.07 1.17 13.83
CA ASN A 80 16.72 0.50 12.70
C ASN A 80 15.78 -0.50 11.99
N ILE A 81 14.55 -0.06 11.71
CA ILE A 81 13.55 -0.81 10.96
C ILE A 81 13.56 -0.33 9.51
N LEU A 82 13.93 -1.20 8.57
CA LEU A 82 13.80 -0.91 7.15
C LEU A 82 12.34 -1.10 6.71
N ALA A 83 11.56 -0.02 6.71
CA ALA A 83 10.18 -0.02 6.23
C ALA A 83 10.10 0.15 4.70
N LEU A 84 9.47 -0.81 4.01
CA LEU A 84 9.33 -0.85 2.56
C LEU A 84 7.85 -0.89 2.16
N ASN A 85 7.42 0.09 1.38
CA ASN A 85 6.04 0.16 0.85
C ASN A 85 5.97 -0.49 -0.53
N LEU A 86 5.31 -1.65 -0.62
CA LEU A 86 5.09 -2.38 -1.86
C LEU A 86 3.77 -1.93 -2.50
N VAL A 87 3.86 -1.26 -3.64
CA VAL A 87 2.72 -0.69 -4.36
C VAL A 87 2.62 -1.31 -5.76
N SER A 88 1.42 -1.61 -6.22
CA SER A 88 1.21 -2.28 -7.51
C SER A 88 -0.21 -2.11 -8.03
N SER A 89 -0.48 -2.54 -9.26
CA SER A 89 -1.86 -2.86 -9.65
C SER A 89 -2.32 -4.16 -8.96
N PRO A 90 -3.63 -4.47 -8.95
CA PRO A 90 -4.10 -5.80 -8.56
C PRO A 90 -3.45 -6.89 -9.41
N GLY A 91 -3.01 -7.97 -8.78
CA GLY A 91 -2.47 -9.14 -9.47
C GLY A 91 -1.04 -8.99 -10.03
N SER A 92 -0.31 -7.90 -9.76
CA SER A 92 1.11 -7.77 -10.17
C SER A 92 2.06 -8.73 -9.43
N GLY A 93 1.60 -9.34 -8.33
CA GLY A 93 2.29 -10.42 -7.62
C GLY A 93 3.06 -10.01 -6.36
N LYS A 94 2.58 -9.00 -5.62
CA LYS A 94 3.17 -8.55 -4.35
C LYS A 94 3.20 -9.68 -3.31
N THR A 95 2.05 -10.28 -3.01
CA THR A 95 1.94 -11.39 -2.06
C THR A 95 2.82 -12.56 -2.44
N SER A 96 2.85 -12.95 -3.72
CA SER A 96 3.70 -14.06 -4.18
C SER A 96 5.19 -13.74 -4.04
N LEU A 97 5.59 -12.48 -4.28
CA LEU A 97 6.96 -12.03 -4.04
C LEU A 97 7.33 -12.18 -2.55
N LEU A 98 6.43 -11.78 -1.65
CA LEU A 98 6.61 -11.92 -0.20
C LEU A 98 6.66 -13.40 0.22
N GLU A 99 5.69 -14.23 -0.17
CA GLU A 99 5.67 -15.66 0.16
C GLU A 99 6.97 -16.35 -0.25
N ARG A 100 7.49 -16.05 -1.43
CA ARG A 100 8.75 -16.63 -1.91
C ARG A 100 9.95 -16.11 -1.13
N THR A 101 9.99 -14.80 -0.87
CA THR A 101 11.04 -14.16 -0.05
C THR A 101 11.13 -14.80 1.33
N ILE A 102 9.97 -15.05 1.96
CA ILE A 102 9.85 -15.68 3.27
C ILE A 102 10.38 -17.13 3.21
N LYS A 103 9.93 -17.91 2.23
CA LYS A 103 10.27 -19.35 2.11
C LYS A 103 11.73 -19.60 1.77
N GLU A 104 12.36 -18.73 0.98
CA GLU A 104 13.75 -18.94 0.55
C GLU A 104 14.79 -18.51 1.59
N GLN A 105 14.39 -17.77 2.64
CA GLN A 105 15.21 -17.41 3.81
C GLN A 105 16.60 -16.88 3.45
N LYS A 106 16.69 -16.05 2.40
CA LYS A 106 17.94 -15.46 1.90
C LYS A 106 18.33 -14.16 2.60
N LEU A 107 17.51 -13.69 3.53
CA LEU A 107 17.71 -12.46 4.27
C LEU A 107 18.25 -12.74 5.67
N ILE A 108 19.14 -11.86 6.13
CA ILE A 108 19.76 -11.97 7.47
C ILE A 108 18.77 -11.47 8.55
N HIS A 109 17.98 -10.46 8.21
CA HIS A 109 17.08 -9.79 9.14
C HIS A 109 15.73 -10.50 9.25
N GLN A 110 15.11 -10.41 10.43
CA GLN A 110 13.72 -10.79 10.59
C GLN A 110 12.82 -9.85 9.78
N PHE A 111 11.73 -10.39 9.26
CA PHE A 111 10.75 -9.64 8.47
C PHE A 111 9.36 -9.72 9.08
N TYR A 112 8.68 -8.58 9.06
CA TYR A 112 7.30 -8.39 9.51
C TYR A 112 6.48 -7.86 8.34
N ILE A 113 5.22 -8.26 8.24
CA ILE A 113 4.35 -7.85 7.14
C ILE A 113 3.12 -7.13 7.69
N ILE A 114 2.86 -5.94 7.14
CA ILE A 114 1.54 -5.31 7.19
C ILE A 114 0.91 -5.57 5.82
N GLU A 115 -0.21 -6.28 5.81
CA GLU A 115 -1.00 -6.53 4.61
C GLU A 115 -2.18 -5.56 4.60
N GLY A 116 -2.45 -4.91 3.48
CA GLY A 116 -3.57 -4.00 3.31
C GLY A 116 -4.41 -4.33 2.08
N ASP A 117 -5.67 -4.68 2.30
CA ASP A 117 -6.66 -4.89 1.26
C ASP A 117 -7.99 -4.18 1.61
N GLN A 118 -8.92 -4.13 0.66
CA GLN A 118 -10.27 -3.65 0.92
C GLN A 118 -11.03 -4.60 1.84
N GLN A 119 -10.93 -5.90 1.55
CA GLN A 119 -11.70 -6.96 2.18
C GLN A 119 -10.89 -8.25 2.22
N THR A 120 -11.38 -9.22 3.00
CA THR A 120 -10.83 -10.57 3.17
C THR A 120 -9.51 -10.60 3.97
N SER A 121 -8.97 -11.80 4.19
CA SER A 121 -7.66 -12.02 4.84
C SER A 121 -6.75 -12.89 3.99
N ASN A 122 -7.11 -13.12 2.71
CA ASN A 122 -6.51 -14.17 1.89
C ASN A 122 -4.99 -14.01 1.75
N ASP A 123 -4.52 -12.78 1.57
CA ASP A 123 -3.11 -12.50 1.40
C ASP A 123 -2.35 -12.59 2.74
N ALA A 124 -2.93 -12.11 3.84
CA ALA A 124 -2.38 -12.30 5.18
C ALA A 124 -2.30 -13.79 5.56
N ASP A 125 -3.33 -14.60 5.28
CA ASP A 125 -3.36 -16.04 5.58
C ASP A 125 -2.27 -16.79 4.78
N ARG A 126 -2.03 -16.39 3.52
CA ARG A 126 -0.95 -16.92 2.70
C ARG A 126 0.43 -16.55 3.23
N ILE A 127 0.60 -15.31 3.69
CA ILE A 127 1.86 -14.83 4.30
C ILE A 127 2.13 -15.55 5.63
N ASP A 128 1.11 -15.71 6.47
CA ASP A 128 1.22 -16.46 7.74
C ASP A 128 1.61 -17.91 7.49
N ALA A 129 0.94 -18.57 6.53
CA ALA A 129 1.29 -19.93 6.10
C ALA A 129 2.70 -20.04 5.49
N ALA A 130 3.26 -18.95 4.95
CA ALA A 130 4.65 -18.92 4.51
C ALA A 130 5.64 -18.85 5.68
N GLY A 131 5.20 -18.39 6.86
CA GLY A 131 5.95 -18.44 8.11
C GLY A 131 6.46 -17.09 8.61
N ALA A 132 5.83 -15.98 8.24
CA ALA A 132 6.20 -14.65 8.70
C ALA A 132 5.11 -13.98 9.56
N PRO A 133 5.47 -13.22 10.61
CA PRO A 133 4.51 -12.43 11.37
C PRO A 133 3.81 -11.41 10.48
N VAL A 134 2.48 -11.45 10.47
CA VAL A 134 1.67 -10.58 9.62
C VAL A 134 0.46 -10.01 10.36
N ILE A 135 0.07 -8.80 9.99
CA ILE A 135 -1.20 -8.19 10.39
C ILE A 135 -1.96 -7.70 9.15
N GLN A 136 -3.21 -8.12 9.03
CA GLN A 136 -4.18 -7.66 8.04
C GLN A 136 -4.72 -6.30 8.44
N ILE A 137 -4.81 -5.38 7.49
CA ILE A 137 -5.57 -4.13 7.56
C ILE A 137 -6.65 -4.20 6.48
N ASN A 138 -7.90 -4.40 6.90
CA ASN A 138 -9.03 -4.23 5.98
C ASN A 138 -9.46 -2.78 5.96
N THR A 139 -9.35 -2.15 4.82
CA THR A 139 -9.62 -0.72 4.60
C THR A 139 -11.08 -0.43 4.27
N GLY A 140 -11.92 -1.47 4.17
CA GLY A 140 -13.32 -1.33 3.81
C GLY A 140 -13.46 -0.89 2.35
N ASN A 141 -13.89 0.35 2.15
CA ASN A 141 -13.96 0.97 0.82
C ASN A 141 -12.70 1.81 0.48
N GLY A 142 -11.73 1.88 1.39
CA GLY A 142 -10.46 2.58 1.17
C GLY A 142 -9.70 2.01 -0.01
N CYS A 143 -9.00 2.86 -0.77
CA CYS A 143 -8.20 2.44 -1.93
C CYS A 143 -6.69 2.50 -1.70
N HIS A 144 -6.27 2.78 -0.47
CA HIS A 144 -4.88 2.97 -0.04
C HIS A 144 -4.76 2.76 1.47
N LEU A 145 -3.53 2.53 1.93
CA LEU A 145 -3.15 2.68 3.34
C LEU A 145 -2.71 4.12 3.64
N ASP A 146 -2.91 4.57 4.87
CA ASP A 146 -2.40 5.84 5.38
C ASP A 146 -1.39 5.67 6.53
N ALA A 147 -0.71 6.74 6.92
CA ALA A 147 0.31 6.68 7.97
C ALA A 147 -0.25 6.34 9.37
N LYS A 148 -1.53 6.67 9.67
CA LYS A 148 -2.17 6.31 10.95
C LYS A 148 -2.39 4.81 11.02
N MET A 149 -2.84 4.20 9.92
CA MET A 149 -3.01 2.75 9.81
C MET A 149 -1.69 2.02 10.05
N ILE A 150 -0.60 2.47 9.41
CA ILE A 150 0.72 1.89 9.60
C ILE A 150 1.19 2.03 11.06
N HIS A 151 1.00 3.21 11.66
CA HIS A 151 1.36 3.43 13.06
C HIS A 151 0.70 2.43 14.02
N VAL A 152 -0.61 2.21 13.85
CA VAL A 152 -1.39 1.27 14.68
C VAL A 152 -0.94 -0.17 14.42
N ALA A 153 -0.78 -0.55 13.15
CA ALA A 153 -0.42 -1.90 12.75
C ALA A 153 0.99 -2.28 13.22
N THR A 154 1.98 -1.40 13.08
CA THR A 154 3.35 -1.62 13.57
C THR A 154 3.36 -1.92 15.07
N LYS A 155 2.58 -1.18 15.87
CA LYS A 155 2.46 -1.41 17.32
C LYS A 155 1.79 -2.73 17.63
N LYS A 156 0.66 -3.03 16.98
CA LYS A 156 -0.07 -4.29 17.20
C LYS A 156 0.75 -5.51 16.78
N LEU A 157 1.53 -5.40 15.72
CA LEU A 157 2.40 -6.47 15.23
C LEU A 157 3.66 -6.64 16.08
N GLU A 158 3.97 -5.69 16.97
CA GLU A 158 5.16 -5.71 17.84
C GLU A 158 6.46 -5.84 17.02
N VAL A 159 6.56 -5.04 15.95
CA VAL A 159 7.73 -5.06 15.05
C VAL A 159 8.99 -4.79 15.85
N ALA A 160 9.92 -5.74 15.83
CA ALA A 160 11.18 -5.65 16.54
C ALA A 160 12.11 -4.60 15.91
N LYS A 161 13.10 -4.15 16.69
CA LYS A 161 14.23 -3.38 16.17
C LYS A 161 15.12 -4.25 15.26
N ASP A 162 15.96 -3.61 14.45
CA ASP A 162 16.93 -4.27 13.58
C ASP A 162 16.25 -5.28 12.62
N SER A 163 15.15 -4.86 11.99
CA SER A 163 14.28 -5.73 11.17
C SER A 163 13.86 -5.07 9.86
N ILE A 164 13.22 -5.85 8.98
CA ILE A 164 12.57 -5.35 7.77
C ILE A 164 11.05 -5.36 8.00
N LEU A 165 10.38 -4.26 7.66
CA LEU A 165 8.92 -4.17 7.67
C LEU A 165 8.42 -4.01 6.23
N PHE A 166 7.80 -5.05 5.70
CA PHE A 166 7.10 -4.96 4.42
C PHE A 166 5.68 -4.45 4.65
N ILE A 167 5.30 -3.42 3.90
CA ILE A 167 3.94 -2.90 3.85
C ILE A 167 3.39 -3.26 2.48
N GLU A 168 2.60 -4.32 2.38
CA GLU A 168 1.87 -4.68 1.18
C GLU A 168 0.65 -3.77 1.06
N ASN A 169 0.70 -2.77 0.18
CA ASN A 169 -0.37 -1.80 0.01
C ASN A 169 -1.50 -2.35 -0.87
N VAL A 170 -2.67 -1.73 -0.77
CA VAL A 170 -3.83 -2.04 -1.62
C VAL A 170 -3.42 -2.01 -3.09
N GLY A 171 -3.93 -2.95 -3.90
CA GLY A 171 -3.66 -3.03 -5.33
C GLY A 171 -4.18 -1.81 -6.11
N ASN A 172 -3.43 -0.71 -6.11
CA ASN A 172 -3.76 0.53 -6.79
C ASN A 172 -2.50 1.36 -7.09
N LEU A 173 -2.40 1.91 -8.31
CA LEU A 173 -1.30 2.78 -8.73
C LEU A 173 -1.64 4.28 -8.67
N VAL A 174 -2.86 4.64 -8.25
CA VAL A 174 -3.34 6.02 -8.17
C VAL A 174 -3.38 6.48 -6.73
N CYS A 175 -4.32 5.98 -5.91
CA CYS A 175 -4.53 6.48 -4.55
C CYS A 175 -3.26 6.41 -3.69
N PRO A 176 -2.51 5.29 -3.63
CA PRO A 176 -1.36 5.19 -2.73
C PRO A 176 -0.20 6.12 -3.10
N SER A 177 -0.18 6.67 -4.31
CA SER A 177 0.89 7.60 -4.74
C SER A 177 0.88 8.91 -3.95
N LEU A 178 -0.28 9.30 -3.39
CA LEU A 178 -0.49 10.55 -2.67
C LEU A 178 -0.19 10.47 -1.17
N PHE A 179 -0.07 9.26 -0.62
CA PHE A 179 0.06 9.04 0.82
C PHE A 179 1.48 8.56 1.15
N ASP A 180 2.21 9.40 1.90
CA ASP A 180 3.44 8.98 2.58
C ASP A 180 3.06 8.15 3.82
N LEU A 181 3.68 6.99 4.02
CA LEU A 181 3.43 6.14 5.18
C LEU A 181 4.52 6.28 6.25
N GLY A 182 5.62 6.98 5.90
CA GLY A 182 6.86 7.00 6.67
C GLY A 182 7.84 5.94 6.23
N GLU A 183 7.60 5.25 5.11
CA GLU A 183 8.50 4.24 4.56
C GLU A 183 9.88 4.84 4.22
N ALA A 184 10.91 4.00 4.30
CA ALA A 184 12.25 4.36 3.83
C ALA A 184 12.35 4.29 2.30
N LYS A 185 11.69 3.29 1.70
CA LYS A 185 11.63 3.11 0.25
C LYS A 185 10.26 2.65 -0.19
N ARG A 186 9.84 3.15 -1.34
CA ARG A 186 8.68 2.71 -2.10
C ARG A 186 9.14 1.85 -3.27
N VAL A 187 8.63 0.63 -3.32
CA VAL A 187 8.90 -0.37 -4.36
C VAL A 187 7.64 -0.52 -5.19
N VAL A 188 7.67 -0.02 -6.43
CA VAL A 188 6.58 -0.22 -7.39
C VAL A 188 6.76 -1.56 -8.10
N ILE A 189 5.73 -2.39 -8.08
CA ILE A 189 5.72 -3.70 -8.72
C ILE A 189 4.72 -3.65 -9.87
N ILE A 190 5.20 -3.94 -11.08
CA ILE A 190 4.35 -4.13 -12.26
C ILE A 190 4.58 -5.53 -12.82
N SER A 191 3.64 -6.04 -13.59
CA SER A 191 3.83 -7.28 -14.34
C SER A 191 3.74 -7.08 -15.84
N THR A 192 4.43 -7.94 -16.60
CA THR A 192 4.47 -7.93 -18.06
C THR A 192 3.09 -8.02 -18.71
N THR A 193 2.10 -8.59 -18.01
CA THR A 193 0.71 -8.71 -18.48
C THR A 193 -0.06 -7.39 -18.51
N GLU A 194 0.50 -6.30 -17.98
CA GLU A 194 -0.23 -5.06 -17.78
C GLU A 194 0.12 -3.94 -18.78
N GLY A 195 1.05 -4.21 -19.71
CA GLY A 195 1.51 -3.27 -20.74
C GLY A 195 2.72 -2.42 -20.31
N ASP A 196 3.57 -2.09 -21.29
CA ASP A 196 4.86 -1.42 -21.09
C ASP A 196 4.80 0.10 -20.93
N ASP A 197 3.61 0.69 -20.97
CA ASP A 197 3.37 2.14 -20.90
C ASP A 197 2.89 2.63 -19.52
N LYS A 198 2.80 1.74 -18.52
CA LYS A 198 2.41 2.10 -17.15
C LYS A 198 3.17 3.27 -16.54
N PRO A 199 4.50 3.39 -16.68
CA PRO A 199 5.24 4.46 -16.01
C PRO A 199 4.72 5.86 -16.35
N VAL A 200 4.37 6.09 -17.62
CA VAL A 200 3.82 7.38 -18.08
C VAL A 200 2.32 7.51 -17.86
N LYS A 201 1.59 6.39 -17.71
CA LYS A 201 0.16 6.41 -17.32
C LYS A 201 -0.04 6.73 -15.85
N TYR A 202 0.89 6.35 -14.98
CA TYR A 202 0.81 6.55 -13.53
C TYR A 202 2.03 7.33 -12.99
N PRO A 203 2.33 8.53 -13.53
CA PRO A 203 3.62 9.18 -13.32
C PRO A 203 3.90 9.48 -11.85
N THR A 204 2.90 9.91 -11.07
CA THR A 204 3.05 10.21 -9.64
C THR A 204 3.58 9.02 -8.85
N MET A 205 3.09 7.81 -9.16
CA MET A 205 3.54 6.59 -8.50
C MET A 205 5.01 6.31 -8.78
N PHE A 206 5.40 6.32 -10.05
CA PHE A 206 6.76 6.02 -10.49
C PHE A 206 7.77 7.11 -10.10
N GLN A 207 7.33 8.36 -10.02
CA GLN A 207 8.17 9.48 -9.57
C GLN A 207 8.62 9.31 -8.11
N SER A 208 7.74 8.79 -7.26
CA SER A 208 8.00 8.61 -5.82
C SER A 208 8.73 7.31 -5.45
N ALA A 209 8.79 6.35 -6.38
CA ALA A 209 9.41 5.03 -6.14
C ALA A 209 10.94 5.08 -6.24
N GLN A 210 11.61 4.23 -5.47
CA GLN A 210 13.07 4.04 -5.57
C GLN A 210 13.43 2.81 -6.39
N LEU A 211 12.56 1.80 -6.39
CA LEU A 211 12.74 0.56 -7.14
C LEU A 211 11.48 0.21 -7.92
N CYS A 212 11.66 -0.21 -9.17
CA CYS A 212 10.63 -0.83 -9.99
C CYS A 212 10.95 -2.31 -10.22
N ILE A 213 10.09 -3.20 -9.73
CA ILE A 213 10.13 -4.62 -10.04
C ILE A 213 9.22 -4.89 -11.23
N ILE A 214 9.77 -5.49 -12.29
CA ILE A 214 9.01 -5.98 -13.44
C ILE A 214 8.89 -7.50 -13.28
N ASN A 215 7.75 -7.94 -12.75
CA ASN A 215 7.43 -9.33 -12.46
C ASN A 215 6.80 -10.06 -13.67
N LYS A 216 6.71 -11.38 -13.58
CA LYS A 216 6.13 -12.29 -14.58
C LYS A 216 6.88 -12.25 -15.91
N THR A 217 8.20 -12.14 -15.88
CA THR A 217 9.05 -12.20 -17.09
C THR A 217 8.90 -13.53 -17.82
N ASP A 218 8.48 -14.60 -17.15
CA ASP A 218 8.16 -15.89 -17.75
C ASP A 218 7.02 -15.83 -18.77
N LEU A 219 6.21 -14.76 -18.74
CA LEU A 219 5.09 -14.57 -19.67
C LEU A 219 5.45 -13.76 -20.92
N LEU A 220 6.67 -13.22 -21.03
CA LEU A 220 7.11 -12.43 -22.19
C LEU A 220 6.86 -13.12 -23.56
N PRO A 221 6.99 -14.46 -23.72
CA PRO A 221 6.67 -15.11 -24.99
C PRO A 221 5.20 -15.05 -25.40
N TYR A 222 4.29 -14.66 -24.49
CA TYR A 222 2.85 -14.71 -24.68
C TYR A 222 2.18 -13.32 -24.66
N VAL A 223 2.93 -12.26 -24.38
CA VAL A 223 2.41 -10.89 -24.27
C VAL A 223 3.27 -9.91 -25.08
N ASP A 224 2.64 -8.86 -25.60
CA ASP A 224 3.35 -7.78 -26.28
C ASP A 224 3.84 -6.74 -25.26
N PHE A 225 4.96 -7.05 -24.62
CA PHE A 225 5.61 -6.18 -23.64
C PHE A 225 7.08 -5.96 -23.99
N SER A 226 7.49 -4.70 -24.16
CA SER A 226 8.88 -4.35 -24.39
C SER A 226 9.57 -3.86 -23.12
N MET A 227 10.50 -4.66 -22.59
CA MET A 227 11.33 -4.27 -21.42
C MET A 227 12.09 -2.97 -21.68
N LYS A 228 12.61 -2.80 -22.90
CA LYS A 228 13.33 -1.59 -23.30
C LYS A 228 12.41 -0.37 -23.26
N LYS A 229 11.23 -0.45 -23.87
CA LYS A 229 10.27 0.66 -23.91
C LYS A 229 9.78 1.02 -22.51
N CYS A 230 9.50 0.03 -21.66
CA CYS A 230 9.11 0.25 -20.27
C CYS A 230 10.18 1.05 -19.51
N ARG A 231 11.46 0.64 -19.59
CA ARG A 231 12.56 1.35 -18.93
C ARG A 231 12.76 2.76 -19.47
N GLU A 232 12.66 2.96 -20.78
CA GLU A 232 12.77 4.28 -21.40
C GLU A 232 11.65 5.23 -20.91
N LEU A 233 10.41 4.75 -20.89
CA LEU A 233 9.26 5.53 -20.41
C LEU A 233 9.36 5.83 -18.92
N ALA A 234 9.78 4.85 -18.11
CA ALA A 234 9.99 5.04 -16.68
C ALA A 234 11.12 6.04 -16.38
N SER A 235 12.22 5.99 -17.13
CA SER A 235 13.34 6.93 -16.98
C SER A 235 12.92 8.38 -17.25
N ARG A 236 11.96 8.62 -18.15
CA ARG A 236 11.40 9.97 -18.39
C ARG A 236 10.62 10.52 -17.20
N VAL A 237 10.10 9.64 -16.36
CA VAL A 237 9.32 10.00 -15.16
C VAL A 237 10.24 10.11 -13.94
N ASN A 238 11.18 9.18 -13.80
CA ASN A 238 12.13 9.12 -12.70
C ASN A 238 13.49 8.57 -13.17
N HIS A 239 14.47 9.46 -13.31
CA HIS A 239 15.82 9.10 -13.74
C HIS A 239 16.63 8.33 -12.67
N HIS A 240 16.17 8.30 -11.42
CA HIS A 240 16.83 7.62 -10.31
C HIS A 240 16.22 6.25 -9.99
N LEU A 241 15.18 5.84 -10.72
CA LEU A 241 14.48 4.59 -10.49
C LEU A 241 15.37 3.39 -10.83
N GLU A 242 15.61 2.53 -9.85
CA GLU A 242 16.27 1.24 -10.06
C GLU A 242 15.28 0.23 -10.66
N PHE A 243 15.79 -0.79 -11.37
CA PHE A 243 14.96 -1.84 -11.97
C PHE A 243 15.46 -3.23 -11.60
N ILE A 244 14.52 -4.11 -11.26
CA ILE A 244 14.75 -5.55 -11.17
C ILE A 244 13.73 -6.26 -12.07
N GLU A 245 14.22 -7.14 -12.92
CA GLU A 245 13.40 -8.01 -13.75
C GLU A 245 13.38 -9.40 -13.11
N LEU A 246 12.20 -9.94 -12.84
CA LEU A 246 12.10 -11.25 -12.23
C LEU A 246 10.82 -11.99 -12.62
N SER A 247 10.83 -13.29 -12.39
CA SER A 247 9.63 -14.11 -12.32
C SER A 247 9.58 -14.77 -10.96
N VAL A 248 8.63 -14.35 -10.14
CA VAL A 248 8.35 -15.05 -8.87
C VAL A 248 7.98 -16.52 -9.12
N LYS A 249 7.40 -16.86 -10.28
CA LYS A 249 7.01 -18.22 -10.63
C LYS A 249 8.23 -19.12 -10.89
N THR A 250 9.17 -18.68 -11.72
CA THR A 250 10.34 -19.50 -12.09
C THR A 250 11.50 -19.33 -11.12
N GLY A 251 11.60 -18.17 -10.47
CA GLY A 251 12.70 -17.77 -9.59
C GLY A 251 13.79 -16.97 -10.27
N GLU A 252 13.71 -16.85 -11.59
CA GLU A 252 14.63 -16.02 -12.36
C GLU A 252 14.60 -14.58 -11.85
N GLY A 253 15.77 -14.00 -11.58
CA GLY A 253 15.92 -12.63 -11.09
C GLY A 253 15.67 -12.42 -9.59
N MET A 254 15.20 -13.42 -8.84
CA MET A 254 14.95 -13.29 -7.39
C MET A 254 16.22 -12.97 -6.58
N ASP A 255 17.38 -13.48 -7.00
CA ASP A 255 18.65 -13.18 -6.32
C ASP A 255 18.96 -11.67 -6.33
N GLN A 256 18.63 -10.95 -7.41
CA GLN A 256 18.81 -9.50 -7.47
C GLN A 256 17.93 -8.76 -6.45
N TRP A 257 16.73 -9.29 -6.19
CA TRP A 257 15.84 -8.76 -5.15
C TRP A 257 16.43 -8.95 -3.75
N TYR A 258 16.95 -10.14 -3.45
CA TYR A 258 17.59 -10.41 -2.16
C TYR A 258 18.86 -9.59 -1.96
N ASP A 259 19.69 -9.46 -2.99
CA ASP A 259 20.89 -8.62 -2.95
C ASP A 259 20.53 -7.16 -2.69
N TRP A 260 19.48 -6.66 -3.35
CA TRP A 260 18.99 -5.31 -3.12
C TRP A 260 18.53 -5.12 -1.67
N LEU A 261 17.73 -6.04 -1.12
CA LEU A 261 17.27 -6.00 0.28
C LEU A 261 18.44 -6.06 1.28
N ASN A 262 19.40 -6.95 1.07
CA ASN A 262 20.58 -7.07 1.92
C ASN A 262 21.43 -5.79 1.88
N LYS A 263 21.53 -5.15 0.71
CA LYS A 263 22.22 -3.85 0.57
C LYS A 263 21.48 -2.72 1.30
N GLN A 264 20.15 -2.66 1.22
CA GLN A 264 19.37 -1.62 1.90
C GLN A 264 19.38 -1.80 3.43
N SER A 265 19.40 -3.03 3.92
CA SER A 265 19.38 -3.33 5.36
C SER A 265 20.75 -3.27 6.04
N ALA A 266 21.82 -3.08 5.27
CA ALA A 266 23.18 -2.89 5.78
C ALA A 266 23.58 -1.41 5.97
N MET A 267 22.71 -0.47 5.57
CA MET A 267 22.90 0.99 5.67
C MET A 267 22.17 1.55 6.87
#